data_AF-A0A3M1RCK4-F1
#
_entry.id   AF-A0A3M1RCK4-F1
#
_cell.length_a   1.000
_cell.length_b   1.000
_cell.length_c   1.000
_cell.angle_alpha   90.00
_cell.angle_beta   90.00
_cell.angle_gamma   90.00
#
_symmetry.space_group_name_H-M   'P 1'
#
loop_
_entity.id
_entity.type
_entity.pdbx_description
1 polymer ?
#
loop_
_entity_poly.entity_id
_entity_poly.type
_entity_poly.pdbx_seq_one_letter_code
_entity_poly.pdbx_strand_id
1 'polypeptide(L)'
;MGGVKRDKRGRGIPLHRESEEGVVVDRYSVFISRRADKFLSLKTDGKLKEKILDEISDLRNFPFLTTPHDLAKIKGRQGYYRLRVRDVRIIFRIEKPSRTIYVEKIDYRGSVYK
;
A
#
# COMPACT_ATOMS: atom_id res chain seq x y z
N MET A 1 15.88 -5.77 -32.54
CA MET A 1 14.46 -6.04 -32.85
C MET A 1 13.87 -6.85 -31.71
N GLY A 2 12.98 -6.27 -30.89
CA GLY A 2 12.37 -6.96 -29.75
C GLY A 2 11.16 -7.78 -30.19
N GLY A 3 11.13 -9.07 -29.86
CA GLY A 3 9.99 -9.94 -30.13
C GLY A 3 8.81 -9.64 -29.19
N VAL A 4 7.58 -9.91 -29.64
CA VAL A 4 6.38 -9.84 -28.80
C VAL A 4 5.90 -11.26 -28.56
N LYS A 5 5.83 -11.71 -27.29
CA LYS A 5 5.17 -12.97 -26.96
C LYS A 5 3.68 -12.69 -26.75
N ARG A 6 2.82 -13.41 -27.46
CA ARG A 6 1.36 -13.26 -27.40
C ARG A 6 0.78 -14.23 -26.36
N ASP A 7 -0.22 -13.78 -25.60
CA ASP A 7 -0.93 -14.67 -24.66
C ASP A 7 -1.90 -15.63 -25.39
N LYS A 8 -2.53 -16.54 -24.63
CA LYS A 8 -3.54 -17.49 -25.16
C LYS A 8 -4.78 -16.81 -25.79
N ARG A 9 -4.87 -15.47 -25.74
CA ARG A 9 -5.93 -14.63 -26.31
C ARG A 9 -5.40 -13.67 -27.39
N GLY A 10 -4.16 -13.86 -27.86
CA GLY A 10 -3.57 -13.10 -28.96
C GLY A 10 -3.18 -11.66 -28.63
N ARG A 11 -3.24 -11.24 -27.36
CA ARG A 11 -2.84 -9.87 -26.97
C ARG A 11 -1.32 -9.80 -26.78
N GLY A 12 -0.71 -8.78 -27.36
CA GLY A 12 0.72 -8.50 -27.18
C GLY A 12 1.00 -8.04 -25.75
N ILE A 13 1.84 -8.79 -25.04
CA ILE A 13 2.36 -8.38 -23.73
C ILE A 13 3.76 -7.80 -23.98
N PRO A 14 4.07 -6.59 -23.50
CA PRO A 14 5.43 -6.07 -23.55
C PRO A 14 6.36 -7.02 -22.77
N LEU A 15 7.39 -7.55 -23.45
CA LEU A 15 8.51 -8.21 -22.80
C LEU A 15 9.28 -7.14 -22.03
N HIS A 16 9.28 -7.21 -20.70
CA HIS A 16 10.23 -6.46 -19.89
C HIS A 16 11.62 -6.96 -20.27
N ARG A 17 12.41 -6.09 -20.91
CA ARG A 17 13.84 -6.29 -21.12
C ARG A 17 14.50 -6.39 -19.75
N GLU A 18 15.07 -7.55 -19.47
CA GLU A 18 16.06 -7.72 -18.41
C GLU A 18 17.35 -7.05 -18.89
N SER A 19 17.78 -6.02 -18.17
CA SER A 19 19.15 -5.50 -18.25
C SER A 19 19.83 -5.93 -16.95
N GLU A 20 20.98 -6.57 -17.11
CA GLU A 20 21.93 -6.88 -16.03
C GLU A 20 22.33 -5.57 -15.33
N GLU A 21 22.59 -5.61 -14.01
CA GLU A 21 22.79 -4.49 -13.06
C GLU A 21 21.53 -3.92 -12.38
N GLY A 22 21.29 -4.40 -11.15
CA GLY A 22 20.48 -3.72 -10.13
C GLY A 22 18.98 -3.61 -10.42
N VAL A 23 18.19 -4.54 -9.88
CA VAL A 23 16.72 -4.42 -9.90
C VAL A 23 16.33 -3.17 -9.12
N VAL A 24 16.07 -2.06 -9.81
CA VAL A 24 15.28 -0.95 -9.26
C VAL A 24 13.84 -1.46 -9.19
N VAL A 25 13.50 -2.09 -8.08
CA VAL A 25 12.09 -2.33 -7.72
C VAL A 25 11.45 -0.97 -7.51
N ASP A 26 10.82 -0.45 -8.56
CA ASP A 26 10.11 0.83 -8.51
C ASP A 26 9.04 0.73 -7.41
N ARG A 27 9.30 1.39 -6.28
CA ARG A 27 8.50 1.30 -5.06
C ARG A 27 7.19 2.06 -5.25
N TYR A 28 6.17 1.68 -4.48
CA TYR A 28 4.94 2.46 -4.48
C TYR A 28 5.15 3.84 -3.87
N SER A 29 4.58 4.87 -4.49
CA SER A 29 4.43 6.19 -3.89
C SER A 29 3.26 6.18 -2.91
N VAL A 30 3.44 6.75 -1.72
CA VAL A 30 2.41 6.72 -0.67
C VAL A 30 1.97 8.14 -0.33
N PHE A 31 0.68 8.41 -0.48
CA PHE A 31 0.06 9.68 -0.14
C PHE A 31 -0.85 9.51 1.08
N ILE A 32 -0.68 10.38 2.07
CA ILE A 32 -1.45 10.37 3.31
C ILE A 32 -2.52 11.46 3.23
N SER A 33 -3.78 11.10 3.45
CA SER A 33 -4.86 12.09 3.49
C SER A 33 -4.68 13.04 4.67
N ARG A 34 -5.22 14.26 4.57
CA ARG A 34 -5.23 15.23 5.67
C ARG A 34 -5.84 14.66 6.96
N ARG A 35 -6.83 13.77 6.86
CA ARG A 35 -7.46 13.13 8.02
C ARG A 35 -6.54 12.12 8.69
N ALA A 36 -5.86 11.30 7.88
CA ALA A 36 -4.88 10.35 8.37
C ALA A 36 -3.67 11.06 9.01
N ASP A 37 -3.18 12.13 8.38
CA ASP A 37 -2.12 12.96 8.95
C ASP A 37 -2.53 13.60 10.28
N LYS A 38 -3.75 14.15 10.38
CA LYS A 38 -4.29 14.68 11.63
C LYS A 38 -4.34 13.62 12.74
N PHE A 39 -4.61 12.36 12.41
CA PHE A 39 -4.57 11.26 13.38
C PHE A 39 -3.15 11.02 13.89
N LEU A 40 -2.16 10.92 12.98
CA LEU A 40 -0.74 10.75 13.32
C LEU A 40 -0.17 11.91 14.13
N SER A 41 -0.69 13.12 13.92
CA SER A 41 -0.18 14.32 14.58
C SER A 41 -0.86 14.59 15.92
N LEU A 42 -2.14 14.24 16.09
CA LEU A 42 -2.93 14.67 17.26
C LEU A 42 -3.50 13.53 18.11
N LYS A 43 -3.44 12.28 17.64
CA LYS A 43 -4.17 11.15 18.24
C LYS A 43 -3.30 9.95 18.59
N THR A 44 -2.00 9.98 18.32
CA THR A 44 -1.08 8.88 18.59
C THR A 44 0.06 9.32 19.49
N ASP A 45 0.46 8.46 20.42
CA ASP A 45 1.74 8.62 21.13
C ASP A 45 2.93 8.33 20.19
N GLY A 46 4.15 8.65 20.64
CA GLY A 46 5.36 8.51 19.82
C GLY A 46 5.63 7.08 19.35
N LYS A 47 5.46 6.08 20.23
CA LYS A 47 5.74 4.67 19.90
C LYS A 47 4.74 4.12 18.91
N LEU A 48 3.45 4.41 19.10
CA LEU A 48 2.39 4.01 18.19
C LEU A 48 2.53 4.72 16.84
N LYS A 49 2.89 6.01 16.84
CA LYS A 49 3.13 6.77 15.61
C LYS A 49 4.27 6.17 14.80
N GLU A 50 5.40 5.87 15.43
CA GLU A 50 6.55 5.20 14.78
C GLU A 50 6.12 3.88 14.16
N LYS A 51 5.41 3.02 14.91
CA LYS A 51 4.91 1.76 14.38
C LYS A 51 3.99 1.94 13.17
N ILE A 52 3.10 2.93 13.19
CA ILE A 52 2.24 3.20 12.04
C ILE A 52 3.06 3.68 10.83
N LEU A 53 4.09 4.50 11.04
CA LEU A 53 4.95 4.99 9.96
C LEU A 53 5.81 3.88 9.36
N ASP A 54 6.34 2.96 10.18
CA ASP A 54 7.08 1.79 9.72
C ASP A 54 6.22 0.93 8.78
N GLU A 55 4.99 0.66 9.21
CA GLU A 55 4.01 -0.12 8.46
C GLU A 55 3.64 0.55 7.13
N ILE A 56 3.42 1.88 7.14
CA ILE A 56 3.17 2.67 5.93
C ILE A 56 4.40 2.69 5.01
N SER A 57 5.61 2.72 5.57
CA SER A 57 6.86 2.66 4.82
C SER A 57 7.02 1.31 4.14
N ASP A 58 6.68 0.21 4.81
CA ASP A 58 6.77 -1.13 4.23
C ASP A 58 5.75 -1.37 3.11
N LEU A 59 4.60 -0.69 3.14
CA LEU A 59 3.64 -0.72 2.02
C LEU A 59 4.26 -0.26 0.69
N ARG A 60 5.36 0.49 0.70
CA ARG A 60 6.11 0.86 -0.51
C ARG A 60 6.64 -0.36 -1.27
N ASN A 61 6.84 -1.48 -0.58
CA ASN A 61 7.37 -2.73 -1.14
C ASN A 61 6.26 -3.68 -1.64
N PHE A 62 4.99 -3.28 -1.60
CA PHE A 62 3.87 -4.13 -1.98
C PHE A 62 4.05 -4.75 -3.39
N PRO A 63 3.77 -6.06 -3.60
CA PRO A 63 3.22 -7.02 -2.64
C PRO A 63 4.27 -7.74 -1.76
N PHE A 64 5.56 -7.46 -1.95
CA PHE A 64 6.67 -8.10 -1.25
C PHE A 64 6.99 -7.37 0.05
N LEU A 65 6.04 -7.41 0.98
CA LEU A 65 6.17 -6.79 2.29
C LEU A 65 7.32 -7.43 3.09
N THR A 66 8.06 -6.63 3.84
CA THR A 66 9.26 -7.08 4.57
C THR A 66 8.95 -7.75 5.90
N THR A 67 7.75 -7.52 6.45
CA THR A 67 7.28 -8.10 7.71
C THR A 67 5.92 -8.79 7.57
N PRO A 68 5.49 -9.62 8.52
CA PRO A 68 4.12 -10.12 8.56
C PRO A 68 3.12 -9.00 8.89
N HIS A 69 2.06 -8.90 8.09
CA HIS A 69 1.03 -7.86 8.21
C HIS A 69 -0.36 -8.45 8.46
N ASP A 70 -1.14 -7.86 9.37
CA ASP A 70 -2.61 -8.08 9.44
C ASP A 70 -3.27 -7.22 8.35
N LEU A 71 -3.05 -7.65 7.10
CA LEU A 71 -3.54 -7.02 5.89
C LEU A 71 -4.74 -7.80 5.34
N ALA A 72 -5.86 -7.12 5.16
CA ALA A 72 -7.06 -7.70 4.57
C ALA A 72 -7.63 -6.82 3.46
N LYS A 73 -8.16 -7.43 2.40
CA LYS A 73 -8.97 -6.73 1.39
C LYS A 73 -10.32 -6.34 2.00
N ILE A 74 -10.79 -5.12 1.72
CA ILE A 74 -12.13 -4.69 2.11
C ILE A 74 -13.13 -5.23 1.08
N LYS A 75 -14.13 -6.00 1.54
CA LYS A 75 -15.18 -6.54 0.69
C LYS A 75 -16.02 -5.40 0.10
N GLY A 76 -16.44 -5.53 -1.16
CA GLY A 76 -17.29 -4.57 -1.84
C GLY A 76 -16.60 -3.27 -2.29
N ARG A 77 -15.28 -3.12 -2.11
CA ARG A 77 -14.53 -1.93 -2.57
C ARG A 77 -13.24 -2.33 -3.28
N GLN A 78 -13.17 -2.12 -4.60
CA GLN A 78 -12.05 -2.58 -5.43
C GLN A 78 -10.76 -1.83 -5.11
N GLY A 79 -9.66 -2.57 -4.93
CA GLY A 79 -8.35 -1.99 -4.64
C GLY A 79 -8.20 -1.44 -3.22
N TYR A 80 -9.18 -1.66 -2.34
CA TYR A 80 -9.13 -1.24 -0.95
C TYR A 80 -8.68 -2.34 -0.02
N TYR A 81 -7.87 -1.92 0.94
CA TYR A 81 -7.27 -2.78 1.94
C TYR A 81 -7.36 -2.11 3.30
N ARG A 82 -7.23 -2.94 4.32
CA ARG A 82 -7.09 -2.54 5.72
C ARG A 82 -5.86 -3.21 6.29
N LEU A 83 -4.99 -2.44 6.91
CA LEU A 83 -3.89 -2.90 7.72
C LEU A 83 -4.20 -2.62 9.20
N ARG A 84 -3.98 -3.61 10.08
CA ARG A 84 -4.16 -3.45 11.51
C ARG A 84 -2.82 -3.32 12.22
N VAL A 85 -2.67 -2.25 13.00
CA VAL A 85 -1.51 -2.00 13.85
C VAL A 85 -2.01 -1.92 15.29
N ARG A 86 -1.92 -3.01 16.04
CA ARG A 86 -2.50 -3.15 17.40
C ARG A 86 -4.01 -2.84 17.41
N ASP A 87 -4.40 -1.72 17.96
CA ASP A 87 -5.79 -1.24 18.04
C ASP A 87 -6.13 -0.17 17.00
N VAL A 88 -5.20 0.13 16.09
CA VAL A 88 -5.39 1.08 14.99
C VAL A 88 -5.66 0.32 13.69
N ARG A 89 -6.50 0.91 12.85
CA ARG A 89 -6.78 0.46 11.48
C ARG A 89 -6.39 1.54 10.49
N ILE A 90 -5.60 1.14 9.51
CA ILE A 90 -5.20 1.95 8.37
C ILE A 90 -6.01 1.47 7.17
N ILE A 91 -6.86 2.32 6.61
CA ILE A 91 -7.61 2.06 5.39
C ILE A 91 -6.92 2.77 4.25
N PHE A 92 -6.59 2.01 3.20
CA PHE A 92 -5.90 2.55 2.05
C PHE A 92 -6.36 1.90 0.75
N ARG A 93 -6.09 2.61 -0.35
CA ARG A 93 -6.35 2.14 -1.71
C ARG A 93 -5.04 1.99 -2.47
N ILE A 94 -4.91 0.91 -3.24
CA ILE A 94 -3.78 0.69 -4.14
C ILE A 94 -4.23 0.90 -5.58
N GLU A 95 -3.65 1.88 -6.24
CA GLU A 95 -3.67 2.01 -7.70
C GLU A 95 -2.44 1.34 -8.28
N LYS A 96 -2.61 0.10 -8.76
CA LYS A 96 -1.50 -0.66 -9.35
C LYS A 96 -0.91 -0.02 -10.62
N PRO A 97 -1.72 0.54 -11.56
CA PRO A 97 -1.17 1.12 -12.78
C PRO A 97 -0.22 2.30 -12.52
N SER A 98 -0.57 3.15 -11.56
CA SER A 98 0.21 4.34 -11.16
C SER A 98 1.20 4.06 -10.02
N ARG A 99 1.32 2.79 -9.58
CA ARG A 99 2.09 2.38 -8.38
C ARG A 99 1.88 3.32 -7.19
N THR A 100 0.62 3.69 -6.94
CA THR A 100 0.28 4.66 -5.91
C THR A 100 -0.59 4.04 -4.81
N ILE A 101 -0.26 4.36 -3.57
CA ILE A 101 -1.02 3.99 -2.38
C ILE A 101 -1.58 5.26 -1.74
N TYR A 102 -2.89 5.30 -1.55
CA TYR A 102 -3.57 6.39 -0.87
C TYR A 102 -4.02 5.92 0.51
N VAL A 103 -3.39 6.42 1.57
CA VAL A 103 -3.82 6.22 2.95
C VAL A 103 -4.96 7.17 3.25
N GLU A 104 -6.20 6.69 3.15
CA GLU A 104 -7.40 7.51 3.27
C GLU A 104 -7.76 7.80 4.73
N LYS A 105 -7.62 6.81 5.62
CA LYS A 105 -8.06 6.92 7.01
C LYS A 105 -7.18 6.08 7.94
N ILE A 106 -6.81 6.67 9.07
CA ILE A 106 -6.19 5.98 10.21
C ILE A 106 -7.09 6.25 11.42
N ASP A 107 -7.46 5.20 12.15
CA ASP A 107 -8.41 5.34 13.26
C ASP A 107 -8.29 4.20 14.29
N TYR A 108 -8.70 4.47 15.52
CA TYR A 108 -8.78 3.44 16.57
C TYR A 108 -9.94 2.47 16.31
N ARG A 109 -9.79 1.24 16.81
CA ARG A 109 -10.84 0.22 16.80
C ARG A 109 -11.96 0.67 17.74
N GLY A 110 -13.10 1.04 17.16
CA GLY A 110 -14.30 1.41 17.93
C GLY A 110 -14.60 2.91 18.01
N SER A 111 -13.91 3.76 17.24
CA SER A 111 -14.31 5.17 17.03
C SER A 111 -15.56 5.26 16.14
N VAL A 112 -16.65 4.70 16.65
CA VAL A 112 -18.03 5.03 16.31
C VAL A 112 -18.56 6.12 17.27
N TYR A 113 -17.86 6.42 18.37
CA TYR A 113 -18.23 7.50 19.29
C TYR A 113 -17.30 8.71 19.17
N LYS A 114 -17.75 9.68 18.37
CA LYS A 114 -17.86 11.09 18.75
C LYS A 114 -19.01 11.71 17.98
#